data_AF-A0AA88U649-F1
#
_entry.id   AF-A0AA88U649-F1
#
_cell.length_a   1.000
_cell.length_b   1.000
_cell.length_c   1.000
_cell.angle_alpha   90.00
_cell.angle_beta   90.00
_cell.angle_gamma   90.00
#
_symmetry.space_group_name_H-M   'P 1'
#
loop_
_entity.id
_entity.type
_entity.pdbx_description
1 polymer ?
#
loop_
_entity_poly.entity_id
_entity_poly.type
_entity_poly.pdbx_seq_one_letter_code
_entity_poly.pdbx_strand_id
1 'polypeptide(L)'
;MADLFVVNINTVLTNDINDLECRRVSVEERRKILNKLEQDELRAEMKLSMYASVSNVIPYLDDQSKISGHIVERDKKVVEKFEFDPMKMNAFDTCNSIWKMIKLEDLSLRRH
;
A
#
# COMPACT_ATOMS: atom_id res chain seq x y z
N MET A 1 34.94 -18.58 50.46
CA MET A 1 34.42 -17.20 50.33
C MET A 1 34.62 -16.65 48.91
N ALA A 2 35.78 -16.88 48.26
CA ALA A 2 36.02 -16.51 46.86
C ALA A 2 35.12 -17.24 45.83
N ASP A 3 34.86 -18.54 46.00
CA ASP A 3 34.03 -19.32 45.05
C ASP A 3 32.59 -18.83 44.95
N LEU A 4 31.98 -18.43 46.08
CA LEU A 4 30.60 -17.93 46.09
C LEU A 4 30.47 -16.59 45.35
N PHE A 5 31.50 -15.74 45.43
CA PHE A 5 31.55 -14.47 44.73
C PHE A 5 31.69 -14.66 43.21
N VAL A 6 32.56 -15.58 42.79
CA VAL A 6 32.75 -15.93 41.38
C VAL A 6 31.46 -16.54 40.80
N VAL A 7 30.79 -17.43 41.53
CA VAL A 7 29.51 -17.99 41.11
C VAL A 7 28.44 -16.91 40.94
N ASN A 8 28.33 -15.97 41.90
CA ASN A 8 27.37 -14.88 41.81
C ASN A 8 27.62 -13.97 40.60
N ILE A 9 28.88 -13.60 40.33
CA ILE A 9 29.24 -12.82 39.14
C ILE A 9 28.86 -13.57 37.86
N ASN A 10 29.18 -14.87 37.78
CA ASN A 10 28.85 -15.67 36.61
C ASN A 10 27.34 -15.75 36.39
N THR A 11 26.54 -15.89 37.45
CA THR A 11 25.08 -15.92 37.33
C THR A 11 24.50 -14.58 36.83
N VAL A 12 25.02 -13.45 37.31
CA VAL A 12 24.60 -12.13 36.85
C VAL A 12 24.95 -11.95 35.37
N LEU A 13 26.18 -12.27 34.98
CA LEU A 13 26.62 -12.18 33.58
C LEU A 13 25.79 -13.07 32.65
N THR A 14 25.48 -14.30 33.05
CA THR A 14 24.63 -15.20 32.26
C THR A 14 23.22 -14.64 32.08
N ASN A 15 22.63 -14.05 33.13
CA ASN A 15 21.30 -13.45 33.04
C ASN A 15 21.29 -12.23 32.10
N ASP A 16 22.29 -11.36 32.19
CA ASP A 16 22.41 -10.19 31.32
C ASP A 16 22.61 -10.61 29.85
N ILE A 17 23.43 -11.63 29.60
CA ILE A 17 23.61 -12.20 28.26
C ILE A 17 22.27 -12.72 27.73
N ASN A 18 21.53 -13.49 28.54
CA ASN A 18 20.23 -14.03 28.15
C ASN A 18 19.20 -12.93 27.84
N ASP A 19 19.13 -11.88 28.67
CA ASP A 19 18.25 -10.72 28.40
C ASP A 19 18.60 -10.04 27.08
N LEU A 20 19.89 -9.82 26.83
CA LEU A 20 20.37 -9.22 25.59
C LEU A 20 20.04 -10.10 24.37
N GLU A 21 20.15 -11.43 24.49
CA GLU A 21 19.74 -12.36 23.42
C GLU A 21 18.24 -12.31 23.16
N CYS A 22 17.42 -12.33 24.21
CA CYS A 22 15.97 -12.18 24.07
C CYS A 22 15.60 -10.85 23.40
N ARG A 23 16.26 -9.76 23.77
CA ARG A 23 16.08 -8.44 23.15
C ARG A 23 16.52 -8.44 21.69
N ARG A 24 17.64 -9.08 21.36
CA ARG A 24 18.14 -9.21 19.98
C ARG A 24 17.11 -9.93 19.10
N VAL A 25 16.59 -11.07 19.57
CA VAL A 25 15.55 -11.82 18.87
C VAL A 25 14.31 -10.96 18.64
N SER A 26 13.82 -10.26 19.67
CA SER A 26 12.66 -9.38 19.54
C SER A 26 12.88 -8.26 18.51
N VAL A 27 14.08 -7.65 18.46
CA VAL A 27 14.43 -6.63 17.48
C VAL A 27 14.48 -7.20 16.06
N GLU A 28 15.07 -8.39 15.88
CA GLU A 28 15.13 -9.06 14.58
C GLU A 28 13.74 -9.43 14.04
N GLU A 29 12.83 -9.90 14.90
CA GLU A 29 11.44 -10.17 14.54
C GLU A 29 10.71 -8.91 14.08
N ARG A 30 10.83 -7.81 14.83
CA ARG A 30 10.26 -6.51 14.44
C ARG A 30 10.82 -6.02 13.10
N ARG A 31 12.13 -6.18 12.89
CA ARG A 31 12.78 -5.81 11.61
C ARG A 31 12.21 -6.61 10.43
N LYS A 32 11.99 -7.91 10.59
CA LYS A 32 11.38 -8.75 9.55
C LYS A 32 9.96 -8.29 9.20
N ILE A 33 9.17 -7.91 10.21
CA ILE A 33 7.82 -7.38 10.00
C ILE A 33 7.87 -6.07 9.22
N LEU A 34 8.74 -5.13 9.61
CA LEU A 34 8.89 -3.85 8.92
C LEU A 34 9.32 -4.03 7.47
N ASN A 35 10.32 -4.88 7.19
CA ASN A 35 10.76 -5.17 5.82
C ASN A 35 9.62 -5.74 4.95
N LYS A 36 8.75 -6.57 5.54
CA LYS A 36 7.60 -7.12 4.82
C LYS A 36 6.56 -6.04 4.52
N LEU A 37 6.28 -5.16 5.49
CA LEU A 37 5.36 -4.04 5.30
C LEU A 37 5.83 -3.10 4.20
N GLU A 38 7.12 -2.75 4.18
CA GLU A 38 7.73 -1.92 3.14
C GLU A 38 7.62 -2.59 1.75
N GLN A 39 7.87 -3.89 1.68
CA GLN A 39 7.72 -4.64 0.43
C GLN A 39 6.26 -4.69 -0.06
N ASP A 40 5.31 -4.86 0.86
CA ASP A 40 3.88 -4.90 0.54
C ASP A 40 3.37 -3.51 0.11
N GLU A 41 3.87 -2.43 0.71
CA GLU A 41 3.59 -1.05 0.31
C GLU A 41 4.11 -0.75 -1.10
N LEU A 42 5.38 -1.07 -1.38
CA LEU A 42 5.96 -0.92 -2.71
C LEU A 42 5.18 -1.72 -3.77
N ARG A 43 4.77 -2.94 -3.43
CA ARG A 43 3.95 -3.78 -4.32
C ARG A 43 2.59 -3.13 -4.60
N ALA A 44 1.96 -2.54 -3.60
CA ALA A 44 0.69 -1.84 -3.77
C ALA A 44 0.86 -0.60 -4.68
N GLU A 45 1.90 0.19 -4.47
CA GLU A 45 2.20 1.37 -5.29
C GLU A 45 2.49 1.00 -6.76
N MET A 46 3.30 -0.04 -7.00
CA MET A 46 3.58 -0.54 -8.34
C MET A 46 2.31 -1.01 -9.06
N LYS A 47 1.41 -1.69 -8.33
CA LYS A 47 0.13 -2.16 -8.87
C LYS A 47 -0.77 -0.99 -9.26
N LEU A 48 -0.86 0.04 -8.41
CA LEU A 48 -1.64 1.25 -8.69
C LEU A 48 -1.06 2.02 -9.89
N SER A 49 0.26 2.16 -9.94
CA SER A 49 0.96 2.80 -11.07
C SER A 49 0.69 2.08 -12.38
N MET A 50 0.75 0.74 -12.38
CA MET A 50 0.40 -0.07 -13.54
C MET A 50 -1.04 0.18 -14.00
N TYR A 51 -2.02 0.21 -13.09
CA TYR A 51 -3.41 0.48 -13.45
C TYR A 51 -3.58 1.89 -14.03
N ALA A 52 -3.04 2.91 -13.37
CA ALA A 52 -3.09 4.29 -13.85
C ALA A 52 -2.44 4.45 -15.24
N SER A 53 -1.39 3.67 -15.55
CA SER A 53 -0.72 3.72 -16.86
C SER A 53 -1.64 3.31 -18.03
N VAL A 54 -2.64 2.46 -17.76
CA VAL A 54 -3.57 1.90 -18.76
C VAL A 54 -4.89 2.65 -18.78
N SER A 55 -5.43 3.01 -17.61
CA SER A 55 -6.75 3.62 -17.49
C SER A 55 -6.71 5.15 -17.44
N ASN A 56 -5.55 5.75 -17.13
CA ASN A 56 -5.41 7.14 -16.71
C ASN A 56 -6.34 7.54 -15.53
N VAL A 57 -6.83 6.56 -14.76
CA VAL A 57 -7.72 6.79 -13.61
C VAL A 57 -6.91 6.88 -12.33
N ILE A 58 -7.20 7.90 -11.51
CA ILE A 58 -6.74 8.04 -10.14
C ILE A 58 -7.95 7.93 -9.20
N PRO A 59 -8.08 6.82 -8.44
CA PRO A 59 -9.20 6.62 -7.52
C PRO A 59 -9.06 7.49 -6.26
N TYR A 60 -10.20 7.88 -5.68
CA TYR A 60 -10.25 8.45 -4.34
C TYR A 60 -10.46 7.34 -3.32
N LEU A 61 -9.64 7.31 -2.25
CA LEU A 61 -9.57 6.21 -1.27
C LEU A 61 -10.11 6.59 0.11
N ASP A 62 -10.55 7.83 0.27
CA ASP A 62 -11.05 8.44 1.50
C ASP A 62 -12.46 7.99 1.88
N ASP A 63 -13.31 7.70 0.90
CA ASP A 63 -14.69 7.26 1.11
C ASP A 63 -14.96 5.88 0.47
N GLN A 64 -15.12 4.86 1.31
CA GLN A 64 -15.40 3.49 0.88
C GLN A 64 -16.87 3.23 0.55
N SER A 65 -17.78 4.18 0.84
CA SER A 65 -19.21 4.02 0.53
C SER A 65 -19.50 4.20 -0.95
N LYS A 66 -18.56 4.74 -1.72
CA LYS A 66 -18.70 5.08 -3.13
C LYS A 66 -17.48 4.69 -3.95
N ILE A 67 -17.69 4.49 -5.24
CA ILE A 67 -16.60 4.33 -6.21
C ILE A 67 -16.40 5.69 -6.87
N SER A 68 -15.31 6.38 -6.52
CA SER A 68 -15.05 7.72 -7.00
C SER A 68 -13.59 7.93 -7.37
N GLY A 69 -13.34 8.96 -8.18
CA GLY A 69 -12.00 9.27 -8.66
C GLY A 69 -12.04 10.28 -9.78
N HIS A 70 -10.91 10.38 -10.47
CA HIS A 70 -10.81 11.22 -11.65
C HIS A 70 -9.97 10.56 -12.74
N ILE A 71 -10.26 10.90 -13.99
CA ILE A 71 -9.51 10.51 -15.18
C ILE A 71 -8.62 11.69 -15.57
N VAL A 72 -7.35 11.41 -15.85
CA VAL A 72 -6.32 12.41 -16.17
C VAL A 72 -6.00 12.37 -17.66
N GLU A 73 -6.29 13.47 -18.37
CA GLU A 73 -5.88 13.63 -19.75
C GLU A 73 -4.46 14.23 -19.81
N ARG A 74 -3.47 13.41 -20.18
CA ARG A 74 -2.04 13.78 -20.17
C ARG A 74 -1.73 15.04 -20.99
N ASP A 75 -2.43 15.23 -22.10
CA ASP A 75 -2.11 16.29 -23.07
C ASP A 75 -2.87 17.60 -22.83
N LYS A 76 -4.04 17.55 -22.18
CA LYS A 76 -4.95 18.71 -22.07
C LYS A 76 -5.10 19.28 -20.66
N LYS A 77 -4.47 18.68 -19.65
CA LYS A 77 -4.67 19.01 -18.21
C LYS A 77 -6.16 18.96 -17.80
N VAL A 78 -6.97 18.18 -18.51
CA VAL A 78 -8.38 17.99 -18.16
C VAL A 78 -8.48 16.86 -17.14
N VAL A 79 -9.30 17.10 -16.11
CA VAL A 79 -9.56 16.15 -15.03
C VAL A 79 -11.07 15.92 -14.97
N GLU A 80 -11.52 14.79 -15.52
CA GLU A 80 -12.93 14.40 -15.44
C GLU A 80 -13.16 13.58 -14.16
N LYS A 81 -14.01 14.10 -13.27
CA LYS A 81 -14.33 13.43 -12.00
C LYS A 81 -15.53 12.49 -12.19
N PHE A 82 -15.50 11.35 -11.51
CA PHE A 82 -16.62 10.41 -11.48
C PHE A 82 -16.93 9.98 -10.04
N GLU A 83 -18.19 9.62 -9.82
CA GLU A 83 -18.70 9.07 -8.57
C GLU A 83 -19.86 8.12 -8.87
N PHE A 84 -19.79 6.92 -8.32
CA PHE A 84 -20.81 5.87 -8.46
C PHE A 84 -21.18 5.31 -7.10
N ASP A 85 -22.48 5.12 -6.90
CA ASP A 85 -23.06 4.50 -5.72
C ASP A 85 -23.16 2.98 -5.93
N PRO A 86 -22.42 2.15 -5.16
CA PRO A 86 -22.42 0.69 -5.29
C PRO A 86 -23.80 0.07 -5.00
N MET A 87 -24.71 0.78 -4.32
CA MET A 87 -26.08 0.31 -4.09
C MET A 87 -26.99 0.53 -5.29
N LYS A 88 -26.67 1.51 -6.16
CA LYS A 88 -27.46 1.85 -7.35
C LYS A 88 -26.95 1.17 -8.61
N MET A 89 -25.65 0.89 -8.67
CA MET A 89 -25.01 0.35 -9.86
C MET A 89 -24.14 -0.85 -9.49
N ASN A 90 -24.33 -1.97 -10.19
CA ASN A 90 -23.47 -3.13 -9.99
C ASN A 90 -22.06 -2.87 -10.54
N ALA A 91 -21.13 -3.74 -10.17
CA ALA A 91 -19.72 -3.60 -10.57
C ALA A 91 -19.52 -3.64 -12.09
N PHE A 92 -20.30 -4.44 -12.82
CA PHE A 92 -20.19 -4.55 -14.28
C PHE A 92 -20.58 -3.24 -14.97
N ASP A 93 -21.74 -2.68 -14.61
CA ASP A 93 -22.25 -1.43 -15.17
C ASP A 93 -21.33 -0.25 -14.82
N THR A 94 -20.81 -0.22 -13.60
CA THR A 94 -19.83 0.78 -13.14
C THR A 94 -18.56 0.71 -13.99
N CYS A 95 -17.97 -0.48 -14.14
CA CYS A 95 -16.79 -0.70 -14.97
C CYS A 95 -17.03 -0.28 -16.42
N ASN A 96 -18.17 -0.66 -17.00
CA ASN A 96 -18.50 -0.31 -18.39
C ASN A 96 -18.64 1.21 -18.56
N SER A 97 -19.22 1.90 -17.59
CA SER A 97 -19.34 3.36 -17.59
C SER A 97 -17.98 4.05 -17.54
N ILE A 98 -17.10 3.62 -16.63
CA ILE A 98 -15.73 4.15 -16.52
C ILE A 98 -14.95 3.90 -17.83
N TRP A 99 -15.01 2.69 -18.37
CA TRP A 99 -14.33 2.38 -19.64
C TRP A 99 -14.86 3.18 -20.83
N LYS A 100 -16.15 3.55 -20.85
CA LYS A 100 -16.69 4.45 -21.87
C LYS A 100 -16.13 5.86 -21.73
N MET A 101 -15.99 6.38 -20.52
CA MET A 101 -15.35 7.68 -20.27
C MET A 101 -13.91 7.69 -20.79
N ILE A 102 -13.11 6.67 -20.45
CA ILE A 102 -11.72 6.51 -20.94
C ILE A 102 -11.66 6.45 -22.48
N LYS A 103 -12.56 5.71 -23.13
CA LYS A 103 -12.56 5.56 -24.61
C LYS A 103 -13.02 6.83 -25.34
N LEU A 104 -13.88 7.64 -24.72
CA LEU A 104 -14.32 8.90 -25.31
C LEU A 104 -13.16 9.91 -25.39
N GLU A 105 -12.19 9.82 -24.49
CA GLU A 105 -10.96 10.63 -24.55
C GLU A 105 -10.04 10.23 -25.73
N ASP A 106 -9.83 8.93 -25.99
CA ASP A 106 -8.97 8.44 -27.09
C ASP A 106 -9.53 8.82 -28.49
N LEU A 107 -10.86 8.92 -28.63
CA LEU A 107 -11.51 9.39 -29.87
C LEU A 107 -11.42 10.91 -30.09
N SER A 108 -11.09 11.69 -29.05
CA SER A 108 -10.84 13.13 -29.19
C SER A 108 -9.46 13.43 -29.79
N LEU A 109 -8.50 12.50 -29.67
CA LEU A 109 -7.13 12.61 -30.16
C LEU A 109 -6.95 12.14 -31.61
N ARG A 110 -7.85 11.30 -32.15
CA ARG A 110 -7.80 10.83 -33.55
C ARG A 110 -8.44 11.78 -34.57
N ARG A 111 -8.91 12.96 -34.13
CA ARG A 111 -9.47 14.01 -35.00
C ARG A 111 -8.43 15.10 -35.25
N HIS A 112 -7.22 14.75 -35.73
CA HIS A 112 -6.31 15.68 -36.42
C HIS A 112 -5.41 14.91 -37.38
#